data_AF-A0A1F8TLH8-F1
#
_entry.id   AF-A0A1F8TLH8-F1
#
_cell.length_a   1.000
_cell.length_b   1.000
_cell.length_c   1.000
_cell.angle_alpha   90.00
_cell.angle_beta   90.00
_cell.angle_gamma   90.00
#
_symmetry.space_group_name_H-M   'P 1'
#
loop_
_entity.id
_entity.type
_entity.pdbx_description
1 polymer ?
#
loop_
_entity_poly.entity_id
_entity_poly.type
_entity_poly.pdbx_seq_one_letter_code
_entity_poly.pdbx_strand_id
1 'polypeptide(L)'
;MSEQTGATKDLDPDDPFEPVVARYPVASVIEADREMARCFVAEYALIGWPGQRIRRLFDAPFYQGPHAILQRNGPAFVDEVIAETLGPVALDGDGR
;
A
#
# COMPACT_ATOMS: atom_id res chain seq x y z
N MET A 1 -8.36 8.53 -39.35
CA MET A 1 -8.17 8.24 -37.92
C MET A 1 -9.44 7.55 -37.47
N SER A 2 -9.50 6.22 -37.54
CA SER A 2 -10.71 5.49 -37.14
C SER A 2 -10.67 5.27 -35.63
N GLU A 3 -11.62 5.88 -34.93
CA GLU A 3 -11.94 5.57 -33.54
C GLU A 3 -12.37 4.10 -33.47
N GLN A 4 -11.58 3.28 -32.77
CA GLN A 4 -11.99 1.94 -32.40
C GLN A 4 -12.98 2.07 -31.24
N THR A 5 -14.27 2.06 -31.56
CA THR A 5 -15.34 1.81 -30.59
C THR A 5 -15.08 0.44 -29.96
N GLY A 6 -14.74 0.42 -28.67
CA GLY A 6 -14.54 -0.81 -27.92
C GLY A 6 -15.81 -1.65 -27.99
N ALA A 7 -15.73 -2.79 -28.67
CA ALA A 7 -16.82 -3.76 -28.67
C ALA A 7 -17.12 -4.17 -27.22
N THR A 8 -18.37 -4.06 -26.80
CA THR A 8 -18.88 -4.67 -25.57
C THR A 8 -18.74 -6.19 -25.71
N LYS A 9 -17.60 -6.73 -25.26
CA LYS A 9 -17.43 -8.17 -25.03
C LYS A 9 -18.29 -8.53 -23.82
N ASP A 10 -19.07 -9.60 -23.92
CA ASP A 10 -19.76 -10.16 -22.77
C ASP A 10 -18.73 -10.49 -21.67
N LEU A 11 -19.13 -10.25 -20.41
CA LEU A 11 -18.32 -10.64 -19.25
C LEU A 11 -18.22 -12.16 -19.24
N ASP A 12 -16.99 -12.68 -19.30
CA ASP A 12 -16.72 -14.10 -19.21
C ASP A 12 -16.61 -14.47 -17.73
N PRO A 13 -17.52 -15.29 -17.18
CA PRO A 13 -17.51 -15.65 -15.76
C PRO A 13 -16.26 -16.45 -15.35
N ASP A 14 -15.49 -16.96 -16.31
CA ASP A 14 -14.24 -17.67 -16.08
C ASP A 14 -13.01 -16.84 -16.47
N ASP A 15 -13.14 -15.50 -16.65
CA ASP A 15 -12.01 -14.63 -16.99
C ASP A 15 -10.99 -14.58 -15.83
N PRO A 16 -9.77 -15.15 -16.00
CA PRO A 16 -8.76 -15.17 -14.94
C PRO A 16 -8.20 -13.77 -14.61
N PHE A 17 -8.53 -12.76 -15.43
CA PHE A 17 -8.15 -11.37 -15.23
C PHE A 17 -9.32 -10.50 -14.74
N GLU A 18 -10.49 -11.08 -14.46
CA GLU A 18 -11.59 -10.34 -13.85
C GLU A 18 -11.15 -9.80 -12.46
N PRO A 19 -11.26 -8.48 -12.21
CA PRO A 19 -10.90 -7.92 -10.91
C PRO A 19 -11.88 -8.37 -9.82
N VAL A 20 -11.51 -9.38 -9.04
CA VAL A 20 -12.24 -9.75 -7.82
C VAL A 20 -11.73 -8.91 -6.65
N VAL A 21 -12.50 -7.88 -6.27
CA VAL A 21 -12.12 -6.95 -5.20
C VAL A 21 -12.92 -7.24 -3.93
N ALA A 22 -12.22 -7.50 -2.82
CA ALA A 22 -12.81 -7.48 -1.49
C ALA A 22 -12.61 -6.10 -0.86
N ARG A 23 -13.68 -5.52 -0.30
CA ARG A 23 -13.60 -4.26 0.46
C ARG A 23 -13.55 -4.54 1.95
N TYR A 24 -12.58 -3.93 2.63
CA TYR A 24 -12.53 -3.94 4.08
C TYR A 24 -13.45 -2.84 4.65
N PRO A 25 -14.28 -3.12 5.67
CA PRO A 25 -15.29 -2.16 6.16
C PRO A 25 -14.64 -1.09 7.05
N VAL A 26 -14.19 -0.01 6.43
CA VAL A 26 -13.65 1.19 7.10
C VAL A 26 -14.52 2.41 6.80
N ALA A 27 -14.58 3.36 7.74
CA ALA A 27 -15.51 4.48 7.66
C ALA A 27 -15.03 5.59 6.69
N SER A 28 -13.75 5.58 6.31
CA SER A 28 -13.16 6.58 5.41
C SER A 28 -11.98 6.05 4.60
N VAL A 29 -11.63 6.77 3.52
CA VAL A 29 -10.45 6.47 2.70
C VAL A 29 -9.16 6.60 3.51
N ILE A 30 -9.08 7.57 4.42
CA ILE A 30 -7.88 7.76 5.25
C ILE A 30 -7.69 6.61 6.25
N GLU A 31 -8.78 6.04 6.78
CA GLU A 31 -8.71 4.83 7.61
C GLU A 31 -8.34 3.60 6.78
N ALA A 32 -8.86 3.48 5.54
CA ALA A 32 -8.45 2.43 4.61
C ALA A 32 -6.95 2.47 4.35
N ASP A 33 -6.43 3.66 4.06
CA ASP A 33 -5.00 3.88 3.81
C ASP A 33 -4.15 3.58 5.04
N ARG A 34 -4.64 3.90 6.24
CA ARG A 34 -3.94 3.61 7.51
C ARG A 34 -3.85 2.11 7.77
N GLU A 35 -4.96 1.38 7.63
CA GLU A 35 -4.98 -0.08 7.80
C GLU A 35 -4.11 -0.78 6.74
N MET A 36 -4.15 -0.31 5.49
CA MET A 36 -3.33 -0.87 4.43
C MET A 36 -1.84 -0.56 4.63
N ALA A 37 -1.49 0.66 5.05
CA ALA A 37 -0.12 1.03 5.40
C ALA A 37 0.41 0.17 6.56
N ARG A 38 -0.40 -0.02 7.61
CA ARG A 38 -0.08 -0.88 8.75
C ARG A 38 0.18 -2.32 8.29
N CYS A 39 -0.65 -2.84 7.40
CA CYS A 39 -0.47 -4.19 6.83
C CYS A 39 0.89 -4.33 6.15
N PHE A 40 1.24 -3.42 5.23
CA PHE A 40 2.55 -3.44 4.58
C PHE A 40 3.69 -3.39 5.59
N VAL A 41 3.64 -2.46 6.55
CA VAL A 41 4.70 -2.33 7.57
C VAL A 41 4.85 -3.61 8.39
N ALA A 42 3.74 -4.20 8.83
CA ALA A 42 3.74 -5.43 9.61
C ALA A 42 4.31 -6.62 8.82
N GLU A 43 3.90 -6.81 7.55
CA GLU A 43 4.39 -7.90 6.71
C GLU A 43 5.91 -7.86 6.52
N TYR A 44 6.46 -6.68 6.21
CA TYR A 44 7.91 -6.54 6.03
C TYR A 44 8.67 -6.65 7.36
N ALA A 45 8.09 -6.20 8.47
CA ALA A 45 8.68 -6.37 9.78
C ALA A 45 8.76 -7.85 10.20
N LEU A 46 7.72 -8.64 9.89
CA LEU A 46 7.68 -10.08 10.17
C LEU A 46 8.79 -10.86 9.45
N ILE A 47 9.25 -10.37 8.30
CA ILE A 47 10.41 -10.94 7.58
C ILE A 47 11.75 -10.30 7.95
N GLY A 48 11.78 -9.52 9.04
CA GLY A 48 12.99 -8.97 9.65
C GLY A 48 13.53 -7.69 8.99
N TRP A 49 12.72 -6.96 8.22
CA TRP A 49 13.20 -5.70 7.63
C TRP A 49 13.20 -4.57 8.67
N PRO A 50 14.25 -3.74 8.72
CA PRO A 50 14.30 -2.58 9.60
C PRO A 50 13.36 -1.46 9.12
N GLY A 51 12.88 -0.62 10.04
CA GLY A 51 11.92 0.46 9.75
C GLY A 51 12.40 1.42 8.66
N GLN A 52 13.70 1.77 8.65
CA GLN A 52 14.32 2.60 7.59
C GLN A 52 14.21 1.98 6.19
N ARG A 53 14.32 0.65 6.09
CA ARG A 53 14.16 -0.06 4.81
C ARG A 53 12.69 -0.12 4.40
N ILE A 54 11.78 -0.34 5.35
CA ILE A 54 10.34 -0.33 5.12
C ILE A 54 9.89 1.06 4.64
N ARG A 55 10.40 2.14 5.25
CA ARG A 55 10.08 3.52 4.86
C ARG A 55 10.40 3.81 3.39
N ARG A 56 11.49 3.25 2.86
CA ARG A 56 11.89 3.42 1.44
C ARG A 56 10.92 2.77 0.45
N LEU A 57 10.09 1.82 0.89
CA LEU A 57 9.03 1.25 0.03
C LEU A 57 8.04 2.33 -0.39
N PHE A 58 7.71 3.25 0.52
CA PHE A 58 6.77 4.33 0.28
C PHE A 58 7.34 5.37 -0.70
N ASP A 59 8.66 5.55 -0.77
CA ASP A 59 9.28 6.52 -1.68
C ASP A 59 9.41 6.00 -3.12
N ALA A 60 9.38 4.69 -3.32
CA ALA A 60 9.68 4.08 -4.61
C ALA A 60 8.39 3.80 -5.43
N PRO A 61 8.21 4.41 -6.62
CA PRO A 61 7.02 4.22 -7.46
C PRO A 61 6.76 2.78 -7.91
N PHE A 62 7.81 1.94 -7.88
CA PHE A 62 7.69 0.50 -8.12
C PHE A 62 6.71 -0.18 -7.16
N TYR A 63 6.66 0.27 -5.90
CA TYR A 63 5.71 -0.22 -4.89
C TYR A 63 4.44 0.61 -4.94
N GLN A 64 3.59 0.35 -5.93
CA GLN A 64 2.42 1.17 -6.23
C GLN A 64 1.50 1.39 -5.02
N GLY A 65 1.25 0.37 -4.20
CA GLY A 65 0.42 0.46 -2.99
C GLY A 65 0.99 1.45 -1.96
N PRO A 66 2.16 1.16 -1.36
CA PRO A 66 2.84 2.08 -0.44
C PRO A 66 3.05 3.49 -1.02
N HIS A 67 3.52 3.58 -2.26
CA HIS A 67 3.78 4.87 -2.90
C HIS A 67 2.52 5.70 -3.09
N ALA A 68 1.40 5.07 -3.48
CA ALA A 68 0.15 5.79 -3.63
C ALA A 68 -0.39 6.30 -2.28
N ILE A 69 -0.18 5.57 -1.17
CA ILE A 69 -0.51 6.05 0.18
C ILE A 69 0.32 7.30 0.52
N LEU A 70 1.63 7.28 0.25
CA LEU A 70 2.50 8.44 0.49
C LEU A 70 2.02 9.66 -0.30
N GLN A 71 1.68 9.49 -1.58
CA GLN A 71 1.20 10.59 -2.43
C GLN A 71 -0.13 11.19 -1.95
N ARG A 72 -1.03 10.36 -1.41
CA ARG A 72 -2.34 10.80 -0.91
C ARG A 72 -2.26 11.49 0.45
N ASN A 73 -1.44 10.99 1.37
CA ASN A 73 -1.47 11.39 2.78
C ASN A 73 -0.21 12.11 3.26
N GLY A 74 0.88 12.09 2.48
CA GLY A 74 2.14 12.74 2.80
C GLY A 74 3.06 11.95 3.73
N PRO A 75 4.32 12.41 3.91
CA PRO A 75 5.35 11.68 4.64
C PRO A 75 5.05 11.55 6.15
N ALA A 76 4.50 12.60 6.77
CA ALA A 76 4.21 12.58 8.22
C ALA A 76 3.21 11.47 8.59
N PHE A 77 2.20 11.23 7.75
CA PHE A 77 1.25 10.14 7.92
C PHE A 77 1.95 8.78 7.87
N VAL A 78 2.84 8.58 6.89
CA VAL A 78 3.58 7.32 6.75
C VAL A 78 4.51 7.08 7.94
N ASP A 79 5.23 8.11 8.36
CA ASP A 79 6.15 8.03 9.49
C ASP A 79 5.40 7.71 10.81
N GLU A 80 4.22 8.31 11.01
CA GLU A 80 3.32 8.00 12.13
C GLU A 80 2.89 6.53 12.12
N VAL A 81 2.39 6.02 10.98
CA VAL A 81 1.95 4.62 10.89
C VAL A 81 3.10 3.63 11.12
N ILE A 82 4.30 3.94 10.63
CA ILE A 82 5.49 3.11 10.89
C ILE A 82 5.82 3.09 12.38
N ALA A 83 5.82 4.26 13.03
CA ALA A 83 6.09 4.37 14.46
C ALA A 83 5.02 3.65 15.32
N GLU A 84 3.74 3.78 14.96
CA GLU A 84 2.62 3.07 15.61
C GLU A 84 2.75 1.55 15.47
N THR A 85 3.17 1.08 14.30
CA THR A 85 3.22 -0.35 13.98
C THR A 85 4.44 -1.05 14.60
N LEU A 86 5.61 -0.41 14.54
CA LEU A 86 6.87 -1.01 14.99
C LEU A 86 7.23 -0.65 16.44
N GLY A 87 6.58 0.38 16.99
CA GLY A 87 6.90 0.95 18.30
C GLY A 87 8.12 1.91 18.27
N PRO A 88 8.39 2.60 19.40
CA PRO A 88 9.33 3.74 19.46
C PRO A 88 10.79 3.42 19.13
N VAL A 89 11.21 2.15 19.23
CA VAL A 89 12.62 1.72 19.13
C VAL A 89 13.05 1.46 17.67
N ALA A 90 12.12 1.39 16.72
CA ALA A 90 12.40 0.86 15.39
C ALA A 90 12.95 1.88 14.36
N LEU A 91 12.95 3.19 14.69
CA LEU A 91 13.49 4.24 13.81
C LEU A 91 14.98 4.55 14.08
N ASP A 92 15.52 4.06 15.20
CA ASP A 92 16.88 4.29 15.68
C ASP A 92 17.84 3.10 15.43
N GLY A 93 17.39 2.07 14.71
CA GLY A 93 18.15 0.84 14.48
C GLY A 93 19.34 1.02 13.54
N ASP A 94 20.55 1.00 14.12
CA ASP A 94 21.86 0.99 13.47
C ASP A 94 21.89 0.03 12.27
N GLY A 95 22.18 0.57 11.09
CA GLY A 95 22.22 -0.14 9.83
C GLY A 95 23.46 -1.03 9.69
N ARG A 96 23.57 -2.05 10.55
CA ARG A 96 24.59 -3.09 10.44
C ARG A 96 24.02 -4.39 9.85
#